data_AF-A0A258KGK6-F1
#
_entry.id   AF-A0A258KGK6-F1
#
_cell.length_a   1.000
_cell.length_b   1.000
_cell.length_c   1.000
_cell.angle_alpha   90.00
_cell.angle_beta   90.00
_cell.angle_gamma   90.00
#
_symmetry.space_group_name_H-M   'P 1'
#
loop_
_entity.id
_entity.type
_entity.pdbx_description
1 polymer ?
#
loop_
_entity_poly.entity_id
_entity_poly.type
_entity_poly.pdbx_seq_one_letter_code
_entity_poly.pdbx_strand_id
1 'polypeptide(L)'
;ADENPELVLNIDIENFMLWPKDERVSRRRVSRNIVAGTDSNGKPVYQTVTALVDIVQIQQRTNARFKTSLSIKAEPPVKFQKTFLANYNYVNTYVDNIQGDMRALDPSLSMSRGMGFDLTEDEYILILSKQEMIRRVSDEIRKFYDSKTKVKK
;
A
#
# COMPACT_ATOMS: atom_id res chain seq x y z
N ALA A 1 -13.06 -17.16 38.38
CA ALA A 1 -12.67 -16.35 37.22
C ALA A 1 -13.34 -16.97 36.01
N ASP A 2 -14.03 -16.18 35.20
CA ASP A 2 -14.78 -16.68 34.05
C ASP A 2 -13.84 -17.41 33.07
N GLU A 3 -14.13 -18.69 32.81
CA GLU A 3 -13.27 -19.59 32.02
C GLU A 3 -13.30 -19.24 30.53
N ASN A 4 -14.37 -18.60 30.05
CA ASN A 4 -14.54 -18.17 28.66
C ASN A 4 -15.11 -16.75 28.58
N PRO A 5 -14.29 -15.69 28.72
CA PRO A 5 -14.78 -14.32 28.63
C PRO A 5 -15.33 -14.02 27.23
N GLU A 6 -16.57 -13.55 27.15
CA GLU A 6 -17.21 -13.17 25.88
C GLU A 6 -16.68 -11.82 25.42
N LEU A 7 -16.16 -11.76 24.19
CA LEU A 7 -15.67 -10.54 23.56
C LEU A 7 -16.66 -10.07 22.49
N VAL A 8 -17.16 -8.85 22.64
CA VAL A 8 -17.97 -8.17 21.63
C VAL A 8 -17.20 -6.97 21.10
N LEU A 9 -16.91 -7.00 19.80
CA LEU A 9 -16.27 -5.92 19.06
C LEU A 9 -17.26 -5.36 18.04
N ASN A 10 -17.66 -4.10 18.22
CA ASN A 10 -18.44 -3.37 17.23
C ASN A 10 -17.52 -2.40 16.50
N ILE A 11 -17.67 -2.32 15.18
CA ILE A 11 -16.94 -1.42 14.30
C ILE A 11 -17.97 -0.77 13.38
N ASP A 12 -18.19 0.53 13.56
CA ASP A 12 -18.98 1.34 12.65
C ASP A 12 -18.04 2.16 11.77
N ILE A 13 -18.28 2.11 10.45
CA ILE A 13 -17.51 2.87 9.46
C ILE A 13 -18.36 4.05 9.03
N GLU A 14 -17.88 5.26 9.29
CA GLU A 14 -18.53 6.50 8.93
C GLU A 14 -17.67 7.31 7.95
N ASN A 15 -18.34 8.15 7.15
CA ASN A 15 -17.68 9.10 6.24
C ASN A 15 -16.60 8.44 5.38
N PHE A 16 -16.83 7.20 4.94
CA PHE A 16 -15.99 6.57 3.94
C PHE A 16 -16.10 7.35 2.65
N MET A 17 -14.98 7.83 2.13
CA MET A 17 -14.92 8.49 0.84
C MET A 17 -13.75 7.91 0.04
N LEU A 18 -14.05 7.54 -1.19
CA LEU A 18 -13.07 7.15 -2.19
C LEU A 18 -13.13 8.20 -3.30
N TRP A 19 -12.05 8.95 -3.46
CA TRP A 19 -12.00 9.97 -4.50
C TRP A 19 -11.81 9.33 -5.87
N PRO A 20 -12.21 10.02 -6.96
CA PRO A 20 -11.86 9.60 -8.31
C PRO A 20 -10.34 9.43 -8.46
N LYS A 21 -9.94 8.51 -9.34
CA LYS A 21 -8.53 8.30 -9.68
C LYS A 21 -7.98 9.54 -10.41
N ASP A 22 -6.82 10.02 -9.98
CA ASP A 22 -6.01 11.01 -10.71
C ASP A 22 -4.94 10.23 -11.48
N GLU A 23 -5.04 10.21 -12.80
CA GLU A 23 -4.10 9.55 -13.69
C GLU A 23 -3.25 10.60 -14.43
N ARG A 24 -1.93 10.43 -14.37
CA ARG A 24 -0.98 11.31 -15.04
C ARG A 24 -0.05 10.49 -15.90
N VAL A 25 -0.02 10.83 -17.19
CA VAL A 25 0.91 10.25 -18.15
C VAL A 25 2.06 11.21 -18.37
N SER A 26 3.28 10.70 -18.23
CA SER A 26 4.51 11.44 -18.51
C SER A 26 5.31 10.71 -19.58
N ARG A 27 5.76 11.45 -20.60
CA ARG A 27 6.58 10.91 -21.69
C ARG A 27 8.04 11.32 -21.49
N ARG A 28 8.94 10.34 -21.43
CA ARG A 28 10.38 10.55 -21.29
C ARG A 28 11.14 9.96 -22.47
N ARG A 29 12.07 10.73 -23.02
CA ARG A 29 13.10 10.21 -23.94
C ARG A 29 14.28 9.68 -23.14
N VAL A 30 14.70 8.46 -23.42
CA VAL A 30 15.92 7.85 -22.88
C VAL A 30 16.88 7.50 -24.00
N SER A 31 18.18 7.60 -23.73
CA SER A 31 19.23 7.33 -24.70
C SER A 31 20.40 6.63 -24.03
N ARG A 32 21.00 5.67 -24.71
CA ARG A 32 22.18 4.94 -24.22
C ARG A 32 23.16 4.72 -25.36
N ASN A 33 24.45 4.82 -25.05
CA ASN A 33 25.48 4.37 -25.97
C ASN A 33 25.69 2.87 -25.78
N ILE A 34 25.51 2.11 -26.85
CA ILE A 34 25.75 0.67 -26.88
C ILE A 34 26.91 0.37 -27.83
N VAL A 35 27.63 -0.72 -27.57
CA VAL A 35 28.66 -1.18 -28.49
C VAL A 35 27.96 -1.79 -29.70
N ALA A 36 28.19 -1.20 -30.88
CA ALA A 36 27.63 -1.67 -32.15
C ALA A 36 28.58 -2.59 -32.91
N GLY A 37 29.88 -2.56 -32.59
CA GLY A 37 30.89 -3.40 -33.19
C GLY A 37 32.29 -3.02 -32.75
N THR A 38 33.30 -3.45 -33.49
CA THR A 38 34.70 -3.08 -33.30
C THR A 38 35.28 -2.52 -34.60
N ASP A 39 36.17 -1.53 -34.49
CA ASP A 39 36.89 -0.98 -35.64
C ASP A 39 37.99 -1.94 -36.13
N SER A 40 38.68 -1.56 -37.21
CA SER A 40 39.79 -2.35 -37.78
C SER A 40 40.98 -2.55 -36.83
N ASN A 41 41.03 -1.82 -35.71
CA ASN A 41 42.08 -1.90 -34.69
C ASN A 41 41.59 -2.61 -33.42
N GLY A 42 40.40 -3.23 -33.46
CA GLY A 42 39.81 -3.95 -32.33
C GLY A 42 39.23 -3.07 -31.23
N LYS A 43 39.08 -1.76 -31.46
CA LYS A 43 38.46 -0.83 -30.49
C LYS A 43 36.94 -0.85 -30.62
N PRO A 44 36.18 -0.74 -29.51
CA PRO A 44 34.73 -0.72 -29.57
C PRO A 44 34.20 0.54 -30.28
N VAL A 45 33.29 0.34 -31.22
CA VAL A 45 32.51 1.40 -31.88
C VAL A 45 31.17 1.49 -31.17
N TYR A 46 30.82 2.70 -30.73
CA TYR A 46 29.59 2.96 -30.00
C TYR A 46 28.53 3.58 -30.91
N GLN A 47 27.29 3.16 -30.72
CA GLN A 47 26.10 3.76 -31.32
C GLN A 47 25.19 4.28 -30.22
N THR A 48 24.70 5.50 -30.36
CA THR A 48 23.64 6.02 -29.49
C THR A 48 22.29 5.47 -29.95
N VAL A 49 21.64 4.71 -29.08
CA VAL A 49 20.27 4.23 -29.27
C VAL A 49 19.32 5.02 -28.40
N THR A 50 18.07 5.17 -28.84
CA THR A 50 17.07 5.98 -28.14
C THR A 50 15.73 5.26 -28.05
N ALA A 51 14.99 5.56 -26.99
CA ALA A 51 13.62 5.13 -26.81
C ALA A 51 12.78 6.26 -26.19
N LEU A 52 11.48 6.25 -26.49
CA LEU A 52 10.46 7.01 -25.79
C LEU A 52 9.73 6.06 -24.85
N VAL A 53 9.53 6.51 -23.62
CA VAL A 53 8.88 5.75 -22.55
C VAL A 53 7.73 6.57 -22.02
N ASP A 54 6.53 6.00 -22.04
CA ASP A 54 5.34 6.56 -21.40
C ASP A 54 5.20 5.94 -20.01
N ILE A 55 5.28 6.77 -18.98
CA ILE A 55 5.17 6.41 -17.57
C ILE A 55 3.83 6.94 -17.07
N VAL A 56 2.98 6.04 -16.61
CA VAL A 56 1.67 6.35 -16.03
C VAL A 56 1.80 6.31 -14.52
N GLN A 57 1.29 7.35 -13.87
CA GLN A 57 1.15 7.42 -12.43
C GLN A 57 -0.32 7.59 -12.07
N ILE A 58 -0.84 6.65 -11.29
CA ILE A 58 -2.20 6.67 -10.76
C ILE A 58 -2.14 7.03 -9.29
N GLN A 59 -2.99 7.95 -8.87
CA GLN A 59 -3.21 8.28 -7.46
C GLN A 59 -4.68 8.19 -7.11
N GLN A 60 -4.98 7.67 -5.93
CA GLN A 60 -6.36 7.63 -5.43
C GLN A 60 -6.39 7.84 -3.93
N ARG A 61 -7.09 8.89 -3.50
CA ARG A 61 -7.25 9.22 -2.09
C ARG A 61 -8.43 8.47 -1.52
N THR A 62 -8.33 8.09 -0.25
CA THR A 62 -9.43 7.54 0.53
C THR A 62 -9.31 7.94 2.00
N ASN A 63 -10.45 8.05 2.68
CA ASN A 63 -10.52 8.24 4.11
C ASN A 63 -11.72 7.51 4.70
N ALA A 64 -11.64 7.23 5.99
CA ALA A 64 -12.74 6.67 6.76
C ALA A 64 -12.63 7.08 8.23
N ARG A 65 -13.77 7.07 8.92
CA ARG A 65 -13.83 7.16 10.39
C ARG A 65 -14.32 5.83 10.94
N PHE A 66 -13.48 5.16 11.72
CA PHE A 66 -13.86 3.92 12.41
C PHE A 66 -14.24 4.24 13.86
N LYS A 67 -15.51 4.07 14.21
CA LYS A 67 -15.96 4.06 15.60
C LYS A 67 -15.91 2.63 16.10
N THR A 68 -15.10 2.38 17.10
CA THR A 68 -14.92 1.04 17.67
C THR A 68 -15.37 1.00 19.11
N SER A 69 -16.07 -0.06 19.49
CA SER A 69 -16.35 -0.41 20.87
C SER A 69 -15.98 -1.87 21.12
N LEU A 70 -15.19 -2.11 22.16
CA LEU A 70 -14.81 -3.43 22.63
C LEU A 70 -15.37 -3.59 24.05
N SER A 71 -16.14 -4.65 24.26
CA SER A 71 -16.56 -5.07 25.60
C SER A 71 -16.18 -6.52 25.84
N ILE A 72 -15.46 -6.76 26.93
CA ILE A 72 -15.11 -8.11 27.39
C ILE A 72 -15.94 -8.38 28.64
N LYS A 73 -16.92 -9.29 28.53
CA LYS A 73 -17.73 -9.75 29.66
C LYS A 73 -16.86 -10.65 30.54
N ALA A 74 -16.26 -10.06 31.55
CA ALA A 74 -15.52 -10.70 32.62
C ALA A 74 -15.72 -9.87 33.90
N GLU A 75 -15.44 -10.42 35.08
CA GLU A 75 -15.39 -9.64 36.32
C GLU A 75 -13.97 -9.10 36.58
N PRO A 76 -13.78 -7.78 36.74
CA PRO A 76 -14.67 -6.67 36.36
C PRO A 76 -14.70 -6.44 34.83
N PRO A 77 -15.79 -5.86 34.27
CA PRO A 77 -15.95 -5.74 32.82
C PRO A 77 -14.99 -4.72 32.22
N VAL A 78 -14.26 -5.13 31.17
CA VAL A 78 -13.38 -4.22 30.42
C VAL A 78 -14.15 -3.64 29.25
N LYS A 79 -14.23 -2.31 29.21
CA LYS A 79 -14.85 -1.55 28.12
C LYS A 79 -13.82 -0.61 27.51
N PHE A 80 -13.72 -0.63 26.19
CA PHE A 80 -12.91 0.29 25.41
C PHE A 80 -13.73 0.87 24.28
N GLN A 81 -13.65 2.18 24.08
CA GLN A 81 -14.28 2.84 22.95
C GLN A 81 -13.32 3.87 22.39
N LYS A 82 -13.10 3.85 21.08
CA LYS A 82 -12.26 4.83 20.41
C LYS A 82 -12.73 5.06 18.98
N THR A 83 -12.62 6.31 18.54
CA THR A 83 -12.77 6.70 17.15
C THR A 83 -11.39 6.83 16.51
N PHE A 84 -11.21 6.26 15.33
CA PHE A 84 -10.00 6.37 14.52
C PHE A 84 -10.33 7.10 13.22
N LEU A 85 -9.51 8.09 12.88
CA LEU A 85 -9.58 8.79 11.60
C LEU A 85 -8.44 8.27 10.74
N ALA A 86 -8.78 7.55 9.68
CA ALA A 86 -7.81 6.97 8.77
C ALA A 86 -7.85 7.71 7.43
N ASN A 87 -6.68 7.91 6.85
CA ASN A 87 -6.54 8.44 5.49
C ASN A 87 -5.43 7.66 4.79
N TYR A 88 -5.64 7.38 3.50
CA TYR A 88 -4.71 6.65 2.68
C TYR A 88 -4.71 7.25 1.28
N ASN A 89 -3.52 7.38 0.70
CA ASN A 89 -3.35 7.81 -0.68
C ASN A 89 -2.62 6.70 -1.42
N TYR A 90 -3.36 5.93 -2.21
CA TYR A 90 -2.79 4.95 -3.12
C TYR A 90 -2.00 5.66 -4.21
N VAL A 91 -0.80 5.16 -4.49
CA VAL A 91 0.04 5.64 -5.59
C VAL A 91 0.63 4.41 -6.29
N ASN A 92 0.41 4.32 -7.60
CA ASN A 92 1.00 3.29 -8.45
C ASN A 92 1.63 3.95 -9.67
N THR A 93 2.84 3.52 -10.02
CA THR A 93 3.57 4.04 -11.18
C THR A 93 4.05 2.87 -12.01
N TYR A 94 3.72 2.88 -13.30
CA TYR A 94 4.13 1.83 -14.22
C TYR A 94 4.48 2.39 -15.61
N VAL A 95 5.21 1.60 -16.38
CA VAL A 95 5.51 1.89 -17.78
C VAL A 95 4.41 1.29 -18.64
N ASP A 96 3.71 2.15 -19.36
CA ASP A 96 2.58 1.79 -20.20
C ASP A 96 3.03 1.45 -21.62
N ASN A 97 3.92 2.27 -22.19
CA ASN A 97 4.37 2.12 -23.56
C ASN A 97 5.86 2.45 -23.72
N ILE A 98 6.52 1.72 -24.63
CA ILE A 98 7.90 1.98 -25.02
C ILE A 98 8.00 1.92 -26.54
N GLN A 99 8.54 2.98 -27.13
CA GLN A 99 8.79 3.09 -28.57
C GLN A 99 10.29 3.29 -28.83
N GLY A 100 10.84 2.60 -29.83
CA GLY A 100 12.26 2.68 -30.17
C GLY A 100 13.08 1.50 -29.65
N ASP A 101 14.37 1.70 -29.41
CA ASP A 101 15.30 0.62 -29.10
C ASP A 101 15.28 0.26 -27.60
N MET A 102 14.85 -0.96 -27.28
CA MET A 102 14.77 -1.44 -25.89
C MET A 102 16.13 -1.45 -25.17
N ARG A 103 17.25 -1.49 -25.90
CA ARG A 103 18.60 -1.41 -25.32
C ARG A 103 18.92 -0.03 -24.77
N ALA A 104 18.12 0.99 -25.12
CA ALA A 104 18.20 2.33 -24.54
C ALA A 104 17.63 2.39 -23.11
N LEU A 105 16.88 1.37 -22.67
CA LEU A 105 16.23 1.34 -21.36
C LEU A 105 17.17 0.90 -20.24
N ASP A 106 16.89 1.40 -19.04
CA ASP A 106 17.42 0.83 -17.80
C ASP A 106 16.63 -0.44 -17.43
N PRO A 107 17.28 -1.53 -16.98
CA PRO A 107 16.58 -2.75 -16.53
C PRO A 107 15.49 -2.53 -15.45
N SER A 108 15.62 -1.48 -14.62
CA SER A 108 14.58 -1.11 -13.65
C SER A 108 13.27 -0.64 -14.29
N LEU A 109 13.35 0.02 -15.46
CA LEU A 109 12.19 0.46 -16.23
C LEU A 109 11.47 -0.72 -16.92
N SER A 110 12.20 -1.79 -17.26
CA SER A 110 11.57 -2.97 -17.86
C SER A 110 10.83 -3.84 -16.84
N MET A 111 11.23 -3.82 -15.57
CA MET A 111 10.52 -4.53 -14.48
C MET A 111 9.25 -3.83 -14.00
N SER A 112 9.06 -2.56 -14.34
CA SER A 112 7.90 -1.74 -13.94
C SER A 112 6.80 -1.71 -15.01
N ARG A 113 6.75 -2.70 -15.91
CA ARG A 113 5.80 -2.73 -17.04
C ARG A 113 4.44 -3.30 -16.63
N GLY A 114 3.39 -2.61 -17.09
CA GLY A 114 1.99 -3.06 -16.95
C GLY A 114 1.28 -2.46 -15.74
N MET A 115 -0.02 -2.24 -15.90
CA MET A 115 -0.91 -1.82 -14.81
C MET A 115 -0.94 -2.94 -13.76
N GLY A 116 -0.64 -2.59 -12.51
CA GLY A 116 -0.84 -3.52 -11.38
C GLY A 116 -2.32 -3.84 -11.15
N PHE A 117 -2.63 -4.53 -10.05
CA PHE A 117 -4.02 -4.73 -9.65
C PHE A 117 -4.62 -3.43 -9.12
N ASP A 118 -5.81 -3.10 -9.62
CA ASP A 118 -6.64 -2.05 -9.04
C ASP A 118 -7.23 -2.53 -7.71
N LEU A 119 -7.11 -1.70 -6.68
CA LEU A 119 -7.72 -1.97 -5.39
C LEU A 119 -9.24 -1.80 -5.46
N THR A 120 -9.95 -2.76 -4.88
CA THR A 120 -11.38 -2.70 -4.58
C THR A 120 -11.67 -1.83 -3.36
N GLU A 121 -12.94 -1.44 -3.19
CA GLU A 121 -13.39 -0.65 -2.05
C GLU A 121 -13.09 -1.34 -0.70
N ASP A 122 -13.34 -2.64 -0.61
CA ASP A 122 -13.07 -3.45 0.58
C ASP A 122 -11.57 -3.50 0.94
N GLU A 123 -10.70 -3.53 -0.07
CA GLU A 123 -9.25 -3.48 0.14
C GLU A 123 -8.83 -2.12 0.70
N TYR A 124 -9.42 -1.02 0.23
CA TYR A 124 -9.19 0.32 0.80
C TYR A 124 -9.63 0.38 2.27
N ILE A 125 -10.81 -0.14 2.59
CA ILE A 125 -11.31 -0.21 3.97
C ILE A 125 -10.35 -1.03 4.85
N LEU A 126 -9.89 -2.18 4.35
CA LEU A 126 -8.94 -3.02 5.07
C LEU A 126 -7.62 -2.30 5.32
N ILE A 127 -7.06 -1.63 4.31
CA ILE A 127 -5.82 -0.83 4.45
C ILE A 127 -6.01 0.27 5.51
N LEU A 128 -7.10 1.01 5.45
CA LEU A 128 -7.41 2.07 6.40
C LEU A 128 -7.55 1.53 7.84
N SER A 129 -8.21 0.39 8.03
CA SER A 129 -8.36 -0.25 9.34
C SER A 129 -7.02 -0.69 9.94
N LYS A 130 -6.06 -1.10 9.11
CA LYS A 130 -4.73 -1.57 9.53
C LYS A 130 -3.81 -0.47 10.04
N GLN A 131 -4.03 0.79 9.66
CA GLN A 131 -3.12 1.89 10.01
C GLN A 131 -3.00 2.12 11.52
N GLU A 132 -4.11 2.12 12.25
CA GLU A 132 -4.09 2.36 13.70
C GLU A 132 -5.12 1.52 14.47
N MET A 133 -6.30 1.30 13.90
CA MET A 133 -7.42 0.67 14.59
C MET A 133 -7.08 -0.75 15.04
N ILE A 134 -6.65 -1.61 14.11
CA ILE A 134 -6.34 -3.02 14.42
C ILE A 134 -5.30 -3.11 15.52
N ARG A 135 -4.17 -2.40 15.39
CA ARG A 135 -3.10 -2.42 16.39
C ARG A 135 -3.63 -2.01 17.77
N ARG A 136 -4.42 -0.95 17.84
CA ARG A 136 -4.90 -0.44 19.13
C ARG A 136 -5.94 -1.37 19.77
N VAL A 137 -6.86 -1.92 18.99
CA VAL A 137 -7.83 -2.91 19.49
C VAL A 137 -7.10 -4.15 19.99
N SER A 138 -6.12 -4.65 19.23
CA SER A 138 -5.27 -5.77 19.66
C SER A 138 -4.51 -5.50 20.95
N ASP A 139 -3.97 -4.28 21.14
CA ASP A 139 -3.29 -3.88 22.37
C ASP A 139 -4.24 -3.92 23.58
N GLU A 140 -5.48 -3.43 23.45
CA GLU A 140 -6.45 -3.45 24.56
C GLU A 140 -6.89 -4.88 24.91
N ILE A 141 -7.06 -5.75 23.90
CA ILE A 141 -7.32 -7.18 24.12
C ILE A 141 -6.15 -7.83 24.87
N ARG A 142 -4.91 -7.56 24.43
CA ARG A 142 -3.71 -8.11 25.08
C ARG A 142 -3.61 -7.66 26.54
N LYS A 143 -3.84 -6.39 26.85
CA LYS A 143 -3.83 -5.90 28.24
C LYS A 143 -4.78 -6.68 29.15
N PHE A 144 -5.97 -7.01 28.66
CA PHE A 144 -6.92 -7.82 29.43
C PHE A 144 -6.34 -9.20 29.75
N TYR A 145 -5.80 -9.92 28.77
CA TYR A 145 -5.23 -11.25 29.02
C TYR A 145 -3.95 -11.20 29.86
N ASP A 146 -3.09 -10.19 29.65
CA ASP A 146 -1.88 -9.98 30.46
C ASP A 146 -2.22 -9.63 31.93
N SER A 147 -3.32 -8.91 32.17
CA SER A 147 -3.78 -8.63 33.53
C SER A 147 -4.24 -9.90 34.26
N LYS A 148 -4.81 -10.87 33.54
CA LYS A 148 -5.20 -12.17 34.11
C LYS A 148 -3.99 -13.07 34.41
N THR A 149 -2.91 -12.98 33.64
CA THR A 149 -1.70 -13.80 33.86
C THR A 149 -0.75 -13.22 34.92
N LYS A 150 -0.77 -11.90 35.16
CA LYS A 150 0.03 -11.25 36.22
C LYS A 150 -0.52 -11.41 37.63
N VAL A 151 -1.80 -11.76 37.79
CA VAL A 151 -2.38 -12.14 39.09
C VAL A 151 -2.08 -13.62 39.34
N LYS A 152 -0.82 -13.95 39.67
CA LYS A 152 -0.40 -15.13 40.43
C LYS A 152 1.12 -15.14 40.63
N LYS A 153 1.56 -14.58 41.77
CA LYS A 153 2.43 -15.24 42.74
C LYS A 153 2.26 -14.54 44.09
#